data_AF-A0A2S6V8Q3-F1
#
_entry.id   AF-A0A2S6V8Q3-F1
#
_cell.length_a   1.000
_cell.length_b   1.000
_cell.length_c   1.000
_cell.angle_alpha   90.00
_cell.angle_beta   90.00
_cell.angle_gamma   90.00
#
_symmetry.space_group_name_H-M   'P 1'
#
loop_
_entity.id
_entity.type
_entity.pdbx_description
1 polymer ?
#
loop_
_entity_poly.entity_id
_entity_poly.type
_entity_poly.pdbx_seq_one_letter_code
_entity_poly.pdbx_strand_id
1 'polypeptide(L)'
;MATRTSGFALLCSGSVQEAHDLALIATAATLKSRIPFVQYFDGFRTSHEIAKINLLSADDLRALIDEDAVRAHRQRALSPDRPVLRGTAQNLDVYFQARETVNSYYS
;
A
#
# COMPACT_ATOMS: atom_id res chain seq x y z
N MET A 1 -16.97 -5.01 1.43
CA MET A 1 -16.59 -4.21 2.62
C MET A 1 -16.08 -5.03 3.82
N ALA A 2 -15.69 -6.30 3.66
CA ALA A 2 -15.27 -7.16 4.78
C ALA A 2 -13.94 -6.75 5.43
N THR A 3 -13.02 -6.14 4.67
CA THR A 3 -11.66 -5.81 5.11
C THR A 3 -11.49 -4.38 5.63
N ARG A 4 -12.57 -3.59 5.74
CA ARG A 4 -12.49 -2.15 6.08
C ARG A 4 -11.86 -1.83 7.45
N THR A 5 -11.89 -2.79 8.38
CA THR A 5 -11.32 -2.64 9.73
C THR A 5 -9.90 -3.21 9.85
N SER A 6 -9.32 -3.71 8.75
CA SER A 6 -7.98 -4.33 8.76
C SER A 6 -6.83 -3.33 8.93
N GLY A 7 -7.09 -2.03 8.73
CA GLY A 7 -6.06 -1.00 8.65
C GLY A 7 -5.47 -0.80 7.25
N PHE A 8 -5.95 -1.53 6.22
CA PHE A 8 -5.57 -1.21 4.85
C PHE A 8 -6.21 0.10 4.39
N ALA A 9 -5.47 0.89 3.63
CA ALA A 9 -6.06 1.94 2.81
C ALA A 9 -6.84 1.29 1.66
N LEU A 10 -8.08 1.73 1.43
CA LEU A 10 -8.94 1.19 0.38
C LEU A 10 -9.07 2.23 -0.74
N LEU A 11 -8.63 1.87 -1.96
CA LEU A 11 -8.67 2.75 -3.13
C LEU A 11 -9.50 2.11 -4.23
N CYS A 12 -10.63 2.74 -4.57
CA CYS A 12 -11.58 2.23 -5.56
C CYS A 12 -11.34 2.87 -6.93
N SER A 13 -11.37 2.08 -8.00
CA SER A 13 -11.40 2.55 -9.38
C SER A 13 -12.78 2.33 -10.00
N GLY A 14 -13.31 3.35 -10.69
CA GLY A 14 -14.62 3.31 -11.35
C GLY A 14 -14.59 2.97 -12.84
N SER A 15 -13.42 2.88 -13.46
CA SER A 15 -13.25 2.56 -14.88
C SER A 15 -11.98 1.76 -15.16
N VAL A 16 -11.83 1.22 -16.38
CA VAL A 16 -10.63 0.50 -16.83
C VAL A 16 -9.39 1.42 -16.79
N GLN A 17 -9.54 2.69 -17.18
CA GLN A 17 -8.45 3.68 -17.10
C GLN A 17 -8.06 3.94 -15.65
N GLU A 18 -9.04 4.19 -14.77
CA GLU A 18 -8.76 4.40 -13.34
C GLU A 18 -8.18 3.15 -12.67
N ALA A 19 -8.52 1.94 -13.14
CA ALA A 19 -7.92 0.71 -12.61
C ALA A 19 -6.41 0.66 -12.90
N HIS A 20 -6.00 1.12 -14.08
CA HIS A 20 -4.60 1.26 -14.45
C HIS A 20 -3.91 2.36 -13.61
N ASP A 21 -4.50 3.56 -13.55
CA ASP A 21 -3.84 4.72 -12.94
C ASP A 21 -3.77 4.61 -11.41
N LEU A 22 -4.87 4.16 -10.77
CA LEU A 22 -4.91 4.03 -9.32
C LEU A 22 -4.09 2.86 -8.80
N ALA A 23 -3.81 1.84 -9.63
CA ALA A 23 -2.87 0.77 -9.25
C ALA A 23 -1.44 1.32 -9.06
N LEU A 24 -1.00 2.21 -9.95
CA LEU A 24 0.29 2.87 -9.82
C LEU A 24 0.31 3.83 -8.61
N ILE A 25 -0.76 4.62 -8.43
CA ILE A 25 -0.87 5.51 -7.27
C ILE A 25 -0.84 4.73 -5.95
N ALA A 26 -1.58 3.61 -5.85
CA ALA A 26 -1.55 2.76 -4.67
C ALA A 26 -0.13 2.23 -4.37
N THR A 27 0.62 1.86 -5.41
CA THR A 27 2.00 1.36 -5.30
C THR A 27 2.98 2.46 -4.84
N ALA A 28 2.88 3.67 -5.40
CA ALA A 28 3.71 4.78 -4.97
C ALA A 28 3.34 5.26 -3.55
N ALA A 29 2.05 5.32 -3.24
CA ALA A 29 1.53 5.76 -1.95
C ALA A 29 1.92 4.79 -0.82
N THR A 30 1.80 3.47 -1.01
CA THR A 30 2.17 2.47 0.01
C THR A 30 3.64 2.55 0.41
N LEU A 31 4.53 2.84 -0.55
CA LEU A 31 5.97 3.00 -0.27
C LEU A 31 6.24 4.24 0.60
N LYS A 32 5.56 5.36 0.31
CA LYS A 32 5.73 6.61 1.04
C LYS A 32 5.06 6.60 2.42
N SER A 33 3.78 6.24 2.48
CA SER A 33 3.00 6.27 3.72
C SER A 33 3.30 5.09 4.66
N ARG A 34 3.85 3.99 4.12
CA ARG A 34 4.02 2.70 4.83
C ARG A 34 2.71 2.06 5.28
N ILE A 35 1.58 2.51 4.75
CA ILE A 35 0.26 1.88 4.93
C ILE A 35 0.02 0.94 3.75
N PRO A 36 -0.39 -0.32 3.97
CA PRO A 36 -0.73 -1.22 2.88
C PRO A 36 -2.05 -0.83 2.21
N PHE A 37 -2.13 -1.01 0.88
CA PHE A 37 -3.30 -0.64 0.08
C PHE A 37 -4.02 -1.88 -0.47
N VAL A 38 -5.35 -1.82 -0.47
CA VAL A 38 -6.20 -2.61 -1.37
C VAL A 38 -6.71 -1.66 -2.44
N GLN A 39 -6.11 -1.73 -3.63
CA GLN A 39 -6.74 -1.14 -4.82
C GLN A 39 -7.72 -2.16 -5.39
N TYR A 40 -8.94 -1.72 -5.66
CA TYR A 40 -10.01 -2.59 -6.13
C TYR A 40 -10.93 -1.88 -7.13
N PHE A 41 -11.65 -2.69 -7.89
CA PHE A 41 -12.65 -2.28 -8.88
C PHE A 41 -13.76 -3.33 -8.92
N ASP A 42 -14.87 -3.00 -9.57
CA ASP A 42 -16.02 -3.89 -9.68
C ASP A 42 -15.68 -5.12 -10.53
N GLY A 43 -15.89 -6.31 -9.95
CA GLY A 43 -15.70 -7.59 -10.64
C GLY A 43 -16.65 -7.73 -11.82
N PHE A 44 -16.12 -8.23 -12.94
CA PHE A 44 -16.76 -8.31 -14.27
C PHE A 44 -17.08 -6.96 -14.90
N ARG A 45 -17.77 -6.07 -14.17
CA ARG A 45 -18.20 -4.77 -14.69
C ARG A 45 -17.03 -3.89 -15.13
N THR A 46 -15.92 -3.90 -14.40
CA THR A 46 -14.69 -3.21 -14.80
C THR A 46 -13.59 -4.19 -15.19
N SER A 47 -13.48 -5.32 -14.47
CA SER A 47 -12.36 -6.25 -14.68
C SER A 47 -12.37 -6.97 -16.02
N HIS A 48 -13.52 -7.07 -16.69
CA HIS A 48 -13.68 -7.68 -18.01
C HIS A 48 -14.21 -6.69 -19.06
N GLU A 49 -14.32 -5.42 -18.71
CA GLU A 49 -14.70 -4.38 -19.67
C GLU A 49 -13.52 -4.13 -20.62
N ILE A 50 -13.81 -4.07 -21.91
CA ILE A 50 -12.83 -3.71 -22.94
C ILE A 50 -13.02 -2.23 -23.26
N ALA A 51 -12.02 -1.43 -22.89
CA ALA A 51 -11.98 0.00 -23.20
C ALA A 51 -10.63 0.36 -23.83
N LYS A 52 -10.64 1.35 -24.73
CA LYS A 52 -9.40 1.97 -25.18
C LYS A 52 -8.90 2.90 -24.08
N ILE A 53 -7.72 2.62 -23.56
CA ILE A 53 -7.08 3.38 -22.48
C ILE A 53 -5.77 4.01 -22.95
N ASN A 54 -5.32 5.02 -22.21
CA ASN A 54 -4.00 5.61 -22.34
C ASN A 54 -3.05 4.90 -21.39
N LEU A 55 -2.09 4.16 -21.96
CA LEU A 55 -1.09 3.45 -21.19
C LEU A 55 0.04 4.39 -20.78
N LEU A 56 0.51 4.22 -19.55
CA LEU A 56 1.72 4.88 -19.08
C LEU A 56 2.94 4.14 -19.63
N SER A 57 3.97 4.90 -19.98
CA SER A 57 5.25 4.32 -20.38
C SER A 57 6.00 3.80 -19.15
N ALA A 58 7.01 2.95 -19.36
CA ALA A 58 7.87 2.48 -18.27
C ALA A 58 8.60 3.64 -17.56
N ASP A 59 8.88 4.73 -18.28
CA ASP A 59 9.54 5.90 -17.70
C ASP A 59 8.58 6.70 -16.82
N ASP A 60 7.31 6.80 -17.19
CA ASP A 60 6.27 7.38 -16.32
C ASP A 60 6.12 6.57 -15.02
N LEU A 61 6.13 5.23 -15.13
CA LEU A 61 6.08 4.35 -13.96
C LEU A 61 7.27 4.61 -13.03
N ARG A 62 8.49 4.67 -13.57
CA ARG A 62 9.71 4.92 -12.78
C ARG A 62 9.72 6.31 -12.15
N ALA A 63 9.27 7.33 -12.90
CA ALA A 63 9.25 8.71 -12.43
C ALA A 63 8.35 8.90 -11.18
N LEU A 64 7.32 8.07 -11.02
CA LEU A 64 6.44 8.14 -9.84
C LEU A 64 6.98 7.38 -8.62
N ILE A 65 7.91 6.45 -8.80
CA ILE A 65 8.48 5.66 -7.71
C ILE A 65 9.64 6.40 -7.05
N ASP A 66 9.50 6.65 -5.76
CA ASP A 66 10.55 7.24 -4.93
C ASP A 66 11.56 6.16 -4.51
N GLU A 67 12.75 6.20 -5.12
CA GLU A 67 13.85 5.27 -4.86
C GLU A 67 14.31 5.27 -3.40
N ASP A 68 14.23 6.41 -2.70
CA ASP A 68 14.63 6.48 -1.29
C ASP A 68 13.57 5.80 -0.41
N ALA A 69 12.29 5.89 -0.76
CA ALA A 69 11.23 5.11 -0.11
C ALA A 69 11.43 3.60 -0.31
N VAL A 70 11.84 3.15 -1.50
CA VAL A 70 12.19 1.75 -1.79
C VAL A 70 13.38 1.29 -0.96
N ARG A 71 14.46 2.08 -0.93
CA ARG A 71 15.66 1.78 -0.12
C ARG A 71 15.30 1.70 1.36
N ALA A 72 14.52 2.65 1.87
CA ALA A 72 14.07 2.63 3.26
C ALA A 72 13.23 1.39 3.57
N HIS A 73 12.35 0.96 2.66
CA HIS A 73 11.60 -0.30 2.80
C HIS A 73 12.55 -1.50 2.90
N ARG A 74 13.52 -1.61 2.00
CA ARG A 74 14.53 -2.70 2.03
C ARG A 74 15.37 -2.68 3.30
N GLN A 75 15.76 -1.51 3.79
CA GLN A 75 16.49 -1.39 5.06
C GLN A 75 15.70 -1.99 6.23
N ARG A 76 14.36 -2.00 6.19
CA ARG A 76 13.51 -2.61 7.22
C ARG A 76 13.29 -4.12 7.01
N ALA A 77 13.91 -4.77 6.02
CA ALA A 77 13.82 -6.22 5.88
C ALA A 77 14.47 -6.95 7.08
N LEU A 78 14.06 -8.20 7.30
CA LEU A 78 14.75 -9.08 8.24
C LEU A 78 16.05 -9.55 7.58
N SER A 79 17.19 -9.32 8.26
CA SER A 79 18.50 -9.81 7.84
C SER A 79 19.29 -10.29 9.06
N PRO A 80 20.01 -11.43 8.98
CA PRO A 80 20.94 -11.86 10.03
C PRO A 80 22.01 -10.81 10.36
N ASP A 81 22.43 -10.00 9.39
CA ASP A 81 23.45 -8.95 9.58
C ASP A 81 22.92 -7.76 10.40
N ARG A 82 21.60 -7.58 10.47
CA ARG A 82 20.93 -6.51 11.22
C ARG A 82 19.62 -7.03 11.82
N PRO A 83 19.69 -7.91 12.83
CA PRO A 83 18.52 -8.63 13.33
C PRO A 83 17.58 -7.68 14.10
N VAL A 84 16.28 -7.90 13.93
CA VAL A 84 15.22 -7.16 14.64
C VAL A 84 14.12 -8.15 15.01
N LEU A 85 13.61 -8.08 16.25
CA LEU A 85 12.45 -8.84 16.70
C LEU A 85 11.15 -8.13 16.31
N ARG A 86 10.16 -8.88 15.78
CA ARG A 86 8.83 -8.38 15.40
C ARG A 86 7.76 -9.40 15.76
N GLY A 87 6.54 -8.94 16.03
CA GLY A 87 5.40 -9.82 16.33
C GLY A 87 5.44 -10.45 17.71
N THR A 88 5.91 -9.70 18.72
CA THR A 88 5.94 -10.14 20.12
C THR A 88 4.53 -10.27 20.71
N ALA A 89 4.34 -11.17 21.66
CA ALA A 89 3.18 -11.14 22.55
C ALA A 89 3.32 -9.99 23.55
N GLN A 90 2.27 -9.21 23.75
CA GLN A 90 2.24 -8.03 24.64
C GLN A 90 1.08 -8.14 25.61
N ASN A 91 1.32 -7.80 26.87
CA ASN A 91 0.30 -7.76 27.91
C ASN A 91 -0.46 -6.41 27.89
N LEU A 92 -1.48 -6.30 28.75
CA LEU A 92 -2.37 -5.14 28.83
C LEU A 92 -1.67 -3.83 29.24
N ASP A 93 -0.51 -3.92 29.86
CA ASP A 93 0.30 -2.79 30.31
C ASP A 93 0.83 -1.93 29.16
N VAL A 94 1.13 -2.54 28.00
CA VAL A 94 1.77 -1.86 26.86
C VAL A 94 1.05 -2.02 25.52
N TYR A 95 0.13 -2.99 25.38
CA TYR A 95 -0.49 -3.30 24.08
C TYR A 95 -1.25 -2.10 23.49
N PHE A 96 -2.00 -1.37 24.30
CA PHE A 96 -2.81 -0.25 23.80
C PHE A 96 -1.93 0.90 23.29
N GLN A 97 -0.91 1.27 24.06
CA GLN A 97 0.05 2.30 23.71
C GLN A 97 0.80 1.92 22.43
N ALA A 98 1.25 0.66 22.33
CA ALA A 98 1.90 0.14 21.14
C ALA A 98 0.99 0.23 19.91
N ARG A 99 -0.31 -0.07 20.07
CA ARG A 99 -1.28 -0.02 18.97
C ARG A 99 -1.51 1.40 18.46
N GLU A 100 -1.60 2.39 19.35
CA GLU A 100 -1.85 3.79 19.00
C GLU A 100 -0.62 4.51 18.42
N THR A 101 0.59 3.93 18.51
CA THR A 101 1.80 4.52 17.89
C THR A 101 1.67 4.70 16.37
N VAL A 102 0.81 3.92 15.71
CA VAL A 102 0.64 3.96 14.26
C VAL A 102 -0.18 5.15 13.77
N ASN A 103 -0.85 5.90 14.66
CA ASN A 103 -1.78 6.97 14.28
C ASN A 103 -1.13 8.05 13.42
N SER A 104 0.14 8.37 13.68
CA SER A 104 0.92 9.33 12.89
C SER A 104 1.11 8.94 11.42
N TYR A 105 0.96 7.67 11.06
CA TYR A 105 1.00 7.22 9.67
C TYR A 105 -0.32 7.46 8.94
N TYR A 106 -1.45 7.57 9.65
CA TYR A 106 -2.79 7.75 9.10
C TYR A 106 -3.31 9.20 9.15
N SER A 107 -2.60 10.10 9.83
CA SER A 107 -3.03 11.49 10.08
C SER A 107 -2.36 12.49 9.14
#